data_AF-I6ASU4-F1
#
_entry.id   AF-I6ASU4-F1
#
_cell.length_a   1.000
_cell.length_b   1.000
_cell.length_c   1.000
_cell.angle_alpha   90.00
_cell.angle_beta   90.00
_cell.angle_gamma   90.00
#
_symmetry.space_group_name_H-M   'P 1'
#
loop_
_entity.id
_entity.type
_entity.pdbx_description
1 polymer ?
#
loop_
_entity_poly.entity_id
_entity_poly.type
_entity_poly.pdbx_seq_one_letter_code
_entity_poly.pdbx_strand_id
1 'polypeptide(L)'
;MLSAQTQFKDNLKRVRELGGLATAVQSLTTSAIDVTDIWRAQIVLIVSALDYFIHELARLGMIECSKGVRPKNDAYFRFEIPLSATESGIAGSPHEVWVGDTVREKHSWQSFQDPDKLADAIRLISPVKLWEAVGKELGLPPKDIKTRLKLIVDRRNKIAHEADQDPTNPSFRWPIDAVLVSDTINFIEMVADAIYKVAV
;
A
#
# COMPACT_ATOMS: atom_id res chain seq x y z
N MET A 1 0.75 14.93 -5.60
CA MET A 1 0.41 13.51 -5.27
C MET A 1 -0.36 12.73 -6.34
N LEU A 2 -0.92 13.37 -7.37
CA LEU A 2 -1.64 12.67 -8.45
C LEU A 2 -0.81 11.57 -9.14
N SER A 3 0.50 11.79 -9.30
CA SER A 3 1.42 10.78 -9.84
C SER A 3 1.41 9.47 -9.04
N ALA A 4 1.34 9.52 -7.71
CA ALA A 4 1.26 8.34 -6.86
C ALA A 4 -0.06 7.58 -7.08
N GLN A 5 -1.18 8.31 -7.21
CA GLN A 5 -2.49 7.71 -7.50
C GLN A 5 -2.49 7.05 -8.88
N THR A 6 -1.99 7.74 -9.91
CA THR A 6 -1.88 7.17 -11.26
C THR A 6 -1.03 5.89 -11.26
N GLN A 7 0.15 5.94 -10.62
CA GLN A 7 1.03 4.76 -10.54
C GLN A 7 0.37 3.60 -9.79
N PHE A 8 -0.41 3.87 -8.74
CA PHE A 8 -1.20 2.85 -8.04
C PHE A 8 -2.27 2.23 -8.96
N LYS A 9 -3.00 3.04 -9.73
CA LYS A 9 -3.98 2.56 -10.71
C LYS A 9 -3.33 1.73 -11.83
N ASP A 10 -2.15 2.10 -12.29
CA ASP A 10 -1.39 1.31 -13.26
C ASP A 10 -0.96 -0.04 -12.69
N ASN A 11 -0.50 -0.08 -11.43
CA ASN A 11 -0.17 -1.33 -10.75
C ASN A 11 -1.42 -2.22 -10.59
N LEU A 12 -2.55 -1.65 -10.19
CA LEU A 12 -3.84 -2.35 -10.10
C LEU A 12 -4.27 -2.96 -11.43
N LYS A 13 -4.14 -2.20 -12.52
CA LYS A 13 -4.44 -2.67 -13.88
C LYS A 13 -3.59 -3.90 -14.22
N ARG A 14 -2.28 -3.85 -13.98
CA ARG A 14 -1.36 -4.97 -14.22
C ARG A 14 -1.72 -6.20 -13.37
N VAL A 15 -2.10 -5.99 -12.11
CA VAL A 15 -2.60 -7.07 -11.25
C VAL A 15 -3.84 -7.70 -11.87
N ARG A 16 -4.83 -6.91 -12.28
CA ARG A 16 -6.07 -7.44 -12.91
C ARG A 16 -5.79 -8.18 -14.22
N GLU A 17 -4.90 -7.66 -15.07
CA GLU A 17 -4.48 -8.31 -16.32
C GLU A 17 -3.86 -9.69 -16.07
N LEU A 18 -3.03 -9.82 -15.02
CA LEU A 18 -2.48 -11.11 -14.60
C LEU A 18 -3.58 -12.12 -14.24
N GLY A 19 -4.67 -11.65 -13.64
CA GLY A 19 -5.82 -12.49 -13.34
C GLY A 19 -6.61 -12.88 -14.59
N GLY A 20 -6.79 -11.94 -15.52
CA GLY A 20 -7.38 -12.23 -16.83
C GLY A 20 -6.60 -13.31 -17.58
N LEU A 21 -5.27 -13.29 -17.48
CA LEU A 21 -4.41 -14.35 -18.04
C LEU A 21 -4.67 -15.70 -17.38
N ALA A 22 -4.77 -15.77 -16.05
CA ALA A 22 -5.07 -17.02 -15.35
C ALA A 22 -6.44 -17.58 -15.74
N THR A 23 -7.48 -16.74 -15.84
CA THR A 23 -8.80 -17.16 -16.34
C THR A 23 -8.72 -17.68 -17.76
N ALA A 24 -7.99 -17.00 -18.66
CA ALA A 24 -7.82 -17.44 -20.04
C ALA A 24 -7.10 -18.80 -20.10
N VAL A 25 -6.00 -18.98 -19.37
CA VAL A 25 -5.27 -20.26 -19.31
C VAL A 25 -6.20 -21.37 -18.79
N GLN A 26 -6.95 -21.12 -17.72
CA GLN A 26 -7.88 -22.10 -17.16
C GLN A 26 -8.99 -22.49 -18.15
N SER A 27 -9.46 -21.55 -18.99
CA SER A 27 -10.47 -21.82 -20.01
C SER A 27 -9.95 -22.62 -21.22
N LEU A 28 -8.64 -22.53 -21.50
CA LEU A 28 -7.98 -23.17 -22.65
C LEU A 28 -7.28 -24.48 -22.29
N THR A 29 -7.20 -24.82 -21.01
CA THR A 29 -6.46 -25.98 -20.51
C THR A 29 -7.32 -26.87 -19.62
N THR A 30 -6.82 -28.06 -19.29
CA THR A 30 -7.49 -28.94 -18.33
C THR A 30 -7.10 -28.54 -16.90
N SER A 31 -7.81 -29.10 -15.91
CA SER A 31 -7.50 -28.90 -14.48
C SER A 31 -6.13 -29.46 -14.05
N ALA A 32 -5.38 -30.11 -14.96
CA ALA A 32 -4.00 -30.51 -14.70
C ALA A 32 -3.03 -29.31 -14.67
N ILE A 33 -3.40 -28.19 -15.31
CA ILE A 33 -2.65 -26.94 -15.23
C ILE A 33 -3.18 -26.13 -14.04
N ASP A 34 -2.37 -26.04 -12.99
CA ASP A 34 -2.69 -25.27 -11.80
C ASP A 34 -2.33 -23.79 -11.98
N VAL A 35 -3.35 -22.94 -12.04
CA VAL A 35 -3.20 -21.48 -12.15
C VAL A 35 -3.17 -20.78 -10.78
N THR A 36 -3.28 -21.50 -9.67
CA THR A 36 -3.43 -20.91 -8.34
C THR A 36 -2.22 -20.09 -7.91
N ASP A 37 -1.02 -20.38 -8.42
CA ASP A 37 0.15 -19.54 -8.16
C ASP A 37 0.07 -18.17 -8.84
N ILE A 38 -0.70 -18.03 -9.93
CA ILE A 38 -1.02 -16.73 -10.52
C ILE A 38 -1.94 -15.93 -9.59
N TRP A 39 -2.95 -16.60 -9.01
CA TRP A 39 -3.83 -16.01 -7.99
C TRP A 39 -3.04 -15.56 -6.74
N ARG A 40 -2.08 -16.37 -6.29
CA ARG A 40 -1.18 -16.02 -5.17
C ARG A 40 -0.30 -14.82 -5.50
N ALA A 41 0.26 -14.79 -6.71
CA ALA A 41 1.07 -13.66 -7.17
C ALA A 41 0.27 -12.35 -7.18
N GLN A 42 -1.00 -12.37 -7.60
CA GLN A 42 -1.86 -11.18 -7.54
C GLN A 42 -2.02 -10.63 -6.13
N ILE A 43 -2.20 -11.48 -5.11
CA ILE A 43 -2.29 -11.06 -3.69
C ILE A 43 -1.00 -10.37 -3.24
N VAL A 44 0.16 -10.91 -3.59
CA VAL A 44 1.45 -10.28 -3.27
C VAL A 44 1.59 -8.93 -3.95
N LEU A 45 1.26 -8.84 -5.23
CA LEU A 45 1.40 -7.63 -6.04
C LEU A 45 0.45 -6.52 -5.60
N ILE A 46 -0.80 -6.82 -5.24
CA ILE A 46 -1.75 -5.79 -4.81
C ILE A 46 -1.37 -5.16 -3.46
N VAL A 47 -0.90 -5.98 -2.52
CA VAL A 47 -0.40 -5.48 -1.22
C VAL A 47 0.90 -4.68 -1.43
N SER A 48 1.78 -5.12 -2.34
CA SER A 48 2.96 -4.34 -2.73
C SER A 48 2.60 -3.01 -3.38
N ALA A 49 1.54 -2.95 -4.19
CA ALA A 49 1.06 -1.72 -4.81
C ALA A 49 0.54 -0.73 -3.75
N LEU A 50 -0.20 -1.21 -2.75
CA LEU A 50 -0.66 -0.39 -1.62
C LEU A 50 0.52 0.14 -0.80
N ASP A 51 1.48 -0.72 -0.45
CA ASP A 51 2.67 -0.32 0.31
C ASP A 51 3.42 0.82 -0.38
N TYR A 52 3.74 0.63 -1.67
CA TYR A 52 4.42 1.63 -2.49
C TYR A 52 3.62 2.93 -2.62
N PHE A 53 2.30 2.83 -2.78
CA PHE A 53 1.43 4.00 -2.85
C PHE A 53 1.55 4.88 -1.60
N ILE A 54 1.57 4.28 -0.40
CA ILE A 54 1.67 5.02 0.85
C ILE A 54 3.06 5.61 1.06
N HIS A 55 4.13 4.89 0.67
CA HIS A 55 5.48 5.45 0.62
C HIS A 55 5.52 6.75 -0.21
N GLU A 56 4.95 6.72 -1.41
CA GLU A 56 4.95 7.87 -2.30
C GLU A 56 4.04 9.01 -1.81
N LEU A 57 2.87 8.71 -1.20
CA LEU A 57 2.05 9.75 -0.57
C LEU A 57 2.81 10.47 0.54
N ALA A 58 3.42 9.72 1.47
CA ALA A 58 4.17 10.31 2.56
C ALA A 58 5.35 11.14 2.04
N ARG A 59 6.12 10.60 1.08
CA ARG A 59 7.26 11.31 0.48
C ARG A 59 6.84 12.60 -0.22
N LEU A 60 5.86 12.53 -1.11
CA LEU A 60 5.38 13.69 -1.85
C LEU A 60 4.74 14.73 -0.93
N GLY A 61 3.98 14.31 0.09
CA GLY A 61 3.37 15.22 1.04
C GLY A 61 4.37 15.91 1.96
N MET A 62 5.41 15.20 2.40
CA MET A 62 6.50 15.82 3.15
C MET A 62 7.22 16.89 2.30
N ILE A 63 7.45 16.62 1.01
CA ILE A 63 8.00 17.60 0.07
C ILE A 63 7.05 18.81 -0.06
N GLU A 64 5.74 18.60 -0.27
CA GLU A 64 4.74 19.68 -0.36
C GLU A 64 4.68 20.52 0.92
N CYS A 65 4.72 19.89 2.09
CA CYS A 65 4.80 20.57 3.39
C CYS A 65 6.06 21.43 3.50
N SER A 66 7.21 20.89 3.07
CA SER A 66 8.49 21.61 3.13
C SER A 66 8.53 22.83 2.20
N LYS A 67 7.86 22.76 1.04
CA LYS A 67 7.68 23.87 0.09
C LYS A 67 6.63 24.90 0.52
N GLY A 68 5.88 24.63 1.60
CA GLY A 68 4.77 25.48 2.06
C GLY A 68 3.50 25.39 1.21
N VAL A 69 3.40 24.41 0.31
CA VAL A 69 2.19 24.14 -0.49
C VAL A 69 1.11 23.48 0.37
N ARG A 70 1.53 22.67 1.34
CA ARG A 70 0.65 21.96 2.28
C ARG A 70 0.91 22.46 3.71
N PRO A 71 -0.14 22.62 4.55
CA PRO A 71 0.05 22.99 5.95
C PRO A 71 0.85 21.92 6.69
N LYS A 72 1.81 22.38 7.49
CA LYS A 72 2.60 21.52 8.39
C LYS A 72 1.78 21.18 9.63
N ASN A 73 2.06 20.02 10.22
CA ASN A 73 1.45 19.57 11.47
C ASN A 73 2.54 19.09 12.44
N ASP A 74 2.15 18.73 13.67
CA ASP A 74 3.11 18.31 14.69
C ASP A 74 3.92 17.07 14.30
N ALA A 75 3.36 16.15 13.51
CA ALA A 75 4.09 14.97 13.05
C ALA A 75 5.17 15.34 12.02
N TYR A 76 4.87 16.28 11.11
CA TYR A 76 5.86 16.88 10.23
C TYR A 76 7.01 17.51 11.03
N PHE A 77 6.71 18.32 12.06
CA PHE A 77 7.75 19.00 12.84
C PHE A 77 8.60 18.05 13.69
N ARG A 78 8.06 16.89 14.08
CA ARG A 78 8.80 15.85 14.80
C ARG A 78 9.61 14.94 13.87
N PHE A 79 9.43 15.04 12.56
CA PHE A 79 10.19 14.24 11.62
C PHE A 79 11.65 14.70 11.60
N GLU A 80 12.53 13.86 12.11
CA GLU A 80 13.96 14.14 12.19
C GLU A 80 14.61 14.13 10.80
N ILE A 81 15.35 15.19 10.47
CA ILE A 81 16.17 15.30 9.26
C ILE A 81 17.65 15.31 9.68
N PRO A 82 18.53 14.50 9.07
CA PRO A 82 19.96 14.54 9.34
C PRO A 82 20.57 15.93 9.09
N LEU A 83 21.62 16.28 9.84
CA LEU A 83 22.31 17.56 9.65
C LEU A 83 22.87 17.69 8.22
N SER A 84 23.39 16.61 7.63
CA SER A 84 23.88 16.60 6.25
C SER A 84 22.79 16.98 5.23
N ALA A 85 21.58 16.45 5.39
CA ALA A 85 20.43 16.83 4.57
C ALA A 85 20.01 18.29 4.84
N THR A 86 20.07 18.73 6.10
CA THR A 86 19.77 20.12 6.47
C THR A 86 20.75 21.10 5.83
N GLU A 87 22.06 20.80 5.85
CA GLU A 87 23.10 21.58 5.17
C GLU A 87 22.87 21.62 3.65
N SER A 88 22.51 20.49 3.04
CA SER A 88 22.12 20.43 1.62
C SER A 88 20.93 21.34 1.30
N GLY A 89 19.92 21.38 2.17
CA GLY A 89 18.78 22.29 2.05
C GLY A 89 19.17 23.77 2.19
N ILE A 90 20.01 24.11 3.17
CA ILE A 90 20.53 25.48 3.38
C ILE A 90 21.35 25.95 2.17
N ALA A 91 22.12 25.04 1.55
CA ALA A 91 22.89 25.30 0.34
C ALA A 91 22.02 25.48 -0.93
N GLY A 92 20.69 25.37 -0.82
CA GLY A 92 19.74 25.60 -1.91
C GLY A 92 19.40 24.36 -2.75
N SER A 93 19.67 23.15 -2.24
CA SER A 93 19.28 21.92 -2.95
C SER A 93 17.75 21.80 -3.04
N PRO A 94 17.21 21.20 -4.13
CA PRO A 94 15.77 20.98 -4.25
C PRO A 94 15.21 20.16 -3.08
N HIS A 95 13.97 20.45 -2.66
CA HIS A 95 13.29 19.74 -1.57
C HIS A 95 13.15 18.24 -1.85
N GLU A 96 13.06 17.85 -3.12
CA GLU A 96 13.07 16.46 -3.58
C GLU A 96 14.33 15.71 -3.11
N VAL A 97 15.46 16.40 -3.05
CA VAL A 97 16.74 15.81 -2.62
C VAL A 97 16.75 15.74 -1.10
N TRP A 98 16.82 16.88 -0.41
CA TRP A 98 17.11 16.84 1.03
C TRP A 98 15.94 16.37 1.91
N VAL A 99 14.68 16.60 1.51
CA VAL A 99 13.51 16.03 2.21
C VAL A 99 13.12 14.70 1.59
N GLY A 100 12.98 14.66 0.27
CA GLY A 100 12.46 13.48 -0.42
C GLY A 100 13.34 12.25 -0.27
N ASP A 101 14.67 12.40 -0.38
CA ASP A 101 15.59 11.29 -0.21
C ASP A 101 15.69 10.87 1.26
N THR A 102 15.69 11.84 2.19
CA THR A 102 15.65 11.53 3.64
C THR A 102 14.42 10.71 4.02
N VAL A 103 13.24 11.09 3.51
CA VAL A 103 11.99 10.33 3.77
C VAL A 103 12.08 8.94 3.18
N ARG A 104 12.56 8.83 1.93
CA ARG A 104 12.75 7.52 1.26
C ARG A 104 13.72 6.61 2.02
N GLU A 105 14.84 7.15 2.46
CA GLU A 105 15.85 6.41 3.23
C GLU A 105 15.26 5.92 4.56
N LYS A 106 14.65 6.82 5.33
CA LYS A 106 14.04 6.48 6.63
C LYS A 106 12.89 5.48 6.54
N HIS A 107 12.15 5.52 5.44
CA HIS A 107 11.06 4.57 5.21
C HIS A 107 11.52 3.27 4.54
N SER A 108 12.74 3.17 4.02
CA SER A 108 13.19 2.03 3.19
C SER A 108 13.08 0.65 3.85
N TRP A 109 13.23 0.57 5.17
CA TRP A 109 13.07 -0.67 5.97
C TRP A 109 11.65 -0.85 6.53
N GLN A 110 10.73 0.08 6.24
CA GLN A 110 9.37 0.08 6.76
C GLN A 110 8.40 -0.44 5.69
N SER A 111 7.44 -1.25 6.11
CA SER A 111 6.27 -1.59 5.31
C SER A 111 5.05 -0.84 5.83
N PHE A 112 4.29 -0.24 4.93
CA PHE A 112 3.05 0.50 5.18
C PHE A 112 1.82 -0.31 4.74
N GLN A 113 1.82 -1.59 5.11
CA GLN A 113 0.73 -2.53 4.84
C GLN A 113 -0.19 -2.69 6.06
N ASP A 114 0.37 -2.62 7.27
CA ASP A 114 -0.40 -2.65 8.51
C ASP A 114 -1.18 -1.33 8.69
N PRO A 115 -2.47 -1.38 9.08
CA PRO A 115 -3.28 -0.18 9.20
C PRO A 115 -2.72 0.90 10.13
N ASP A 116 -2.05 0.53 11.22
CA ASP A 116 -1.54 1.49 12.18
C ASP A 116 -0.30 2.19 11.62
N LYS A 117 0.62 1.44 10.98
CA LYS A 117 1.76 2.02 10.25
C LYS A 117 1.34 2.93 9.10
N LEU A 118 0.27 2.55 8.39
CA LEU A 118 -0.30 3.33 7.30
C LEU A 118 -0.83 4.68 7.81
N ALA A 119 -1.55 4.67 8.93
CA ALA A 119 -2.01 5.89 9.58
C ALA A 119 -0.84 6.77 10.08
N ASP A 120 0.23 6.17 10.58
CA ASP A 120 1.43 6.90 11.01
C ASP A 120 2.12 7.61 9.84
N ALA A 121 2.27 6.93 8.69
CA ALA A 121 2.82 7.53 7.48
C ALA A 121 1.98 8.70 6.96
N ILE A 122 0.65 8.52 6.92
CA ILE A 122 -0.27 9.60 6.48
C ILE A 122 -0.28 10.77 7.48
N ARG A 123 -0.08 10.52 8.77
CA ARG A 123 -0.06 11.58 9.79
C ARG A 123 1.04 12.61 9.53
N LEU A 124 2.15 12.21 8.90
CA LEU A 124 3.23 13.12 8.49
C LEU A 124 2.74 14.25 7.57
N ILE A 125 1.68 14.00 6.81
CA ILE A 125 1.20 14.89 5.75
C ILE A 125 -0.22 15.42 6.01
N SER A 126 -0.98 14.82 6.92
CA SER A 126 -2.35 15.24 7.22
C SER A 126 -2.70 15.00 8.70
N PRO A 127 -3.38 15.94 9.38
CA PRO A 127 -3.83 15.76 10.77
C PRO A 127 -5.10 14.88 10.87
N VAL A 128 -5.63 14.38 9.74
CA VAL A 128 -6.85 13.60 9.72
C VAL A 128 -6.73 12.33 10.58
N LYS A 129 -7.80 12.02 11.32
CA LYS A 129 -7.96 10.70 11.94
C LYS A 129 -8.29 9.68 10.87
N LEU A 130 -7.26 9.14 10.23
CA LEU A 130 -7.35 8.41 8.97
C LEU A 130 -8.50 7.39 8.92
N TRP A 131 -8.52 6.44 9.85
CA TRP A 131 -9.50 5.35 9.81
C TRP A 131 -10.93 5.80 10.10
N GLU A 132 -11.13 6.85 10.90
CA GLU A 132 -12.46 7.44 11.11
C GLU A 132 -12.96 8.10 9.81
N ALA A 133 -12.09 8.84 9.12
CA ALA A 133 -12.41 9.50 7.86
C ALA A 133 -12.65 8.50 6.71
N VAL A 134 -11.79 7.49 6.58
CA VAL A 134 -11.96 6.39 5.61
C VAL A 134 -13.23 5.59 5.90
N GLY A 135 -13.52 5.28 7.17
CA GLY A 135 -14.76 4.61 7.55
C GLY A 135 -16.00 5.40 7.18
N LYS A 136 -15.98 6.72 7.41
CA LYS A 136 -17.05 7.63 6.98
C LYS A 136 -17.21 7.65 5.46
N GLU A 137 -16.10 7.73 4.72
CA GLU A 137 -16.12 7.75 3.25
C GLU A 137 -16.68 6.44 2.66
N LEU A 138 -16.36 5.30 3.27
CA LEU A 138 -16.78 3.98 2.78
C LEU A 138 -18.13 3.51 3.36
N GLY A 139 -18.69 4.23 4.33
CA GLY A 139 -19.88 3.79 5.07
C GLY A 139 -19.65 2.52 5.89
N LEU A 140 -18.41 2.28 6.34
CA LEU A 140 -18.01 1.08 7.07
C LEU A 140 -17.40 1.43 8.43
N PRO A 141 -17.58 0.60 9.47
CA PRO A 141 -16.90 0.79 10.74
C PRO A 141 -15.37 0.77 10.54
N PRO A 142 -14.62 1.74 11.09
CA PRO A 142 -13.16 1.78 10.99
C PRO A 142 -12.48 0.48 11.42
N LYS A 143 -13.02 -0.17 12.46
CA LYS A 143 -12.53 -1.45 12.98
C LYS A 143 -12.60 -2.58 11.94
N ASP A 144 -13.65 -2.61 11.13
CA ASP A 144 -13.89 -3.68 10.17
C ASP A 144 -12.94 -3.52 8.98
N ILE A 145 -12.74 -2.28 8.51
CA ILE A 145 -11.75 -1.96 7.48
C ILE A 145 -10.35 -2.39 7.93
N LYS A 146 -9.95 -2.01 9.15
CA LYS A 146 -8.64 -2.38 9.71
C LYS A 146 -8.49 -3.89 9.85
N THR A 147 -9.51 -4.58 10.34
CA THR A 147 -9.50 -6.04 10.49
C THR A 147 -9.33 -6.72 9.14
N ARG A 148 -10.11 -6.32 8.13
CA ARG A 148 -10.02 -6.89 6.79
C ARG A 148 -8.66 -6.63 6.15
N LEU A 149 -8.10 -5.42 6.29
CA LEU A 149 -6.76 -5.12 5.80
C LEU A 149 -5.70 -5.99 6.49
N LYS A 150 -5.77 -6.18 7.81
CA LYS A 150 -4.86 -7.08 8.55
C LYS A 150 -4.95 -8.53 8.05
N LEU A 151 -6.14 -9.05 7.77
CA LEU A 151 -6.32 -10.40 7.22
C LEU A 151 -5.72 -10.53 5.81
N ILE A 152 -5.80 -9.49 4.98
CA ILE A 152 -5.19 -9.50 3.65
C ILE A 152 -3.66 -9.49 3.74
N VAL A 153 -3.09 -8.68 4.64
CA VAL A 153 -1.64 -8.64 4.87
C VAL A 153 -1.14 -9.98 5.40
N ASP A 154 -1.86 -10.59 6.34
CA ASP A 154 -1.56 -11.93 6.84
C ASP A 154 -1.61 -13.00 5.73
N ARG A 155 -2.63 -12.98 4.87
CA ARG A 155 -2.71 -13.85 3.68
C ARG A 155 -1.49 -13.66 2.78
N ARG A 156 -1.09 -12.42 2.50
CA ARG A 156 0.11 -12.10 1.70
C ARG A 156 1.38 -12.62 2.36
N ASN A 157 1.51 -12.52 3.68
CA ASN A 157 2.67 -13.03 4.41
C ASN A 157 2.77 -14.55 4.32
N LYS A 158 1.65 -15.27 4.46
CA LYS A 158 1.61 -16.72 4.24
C LYS A 158 2.14 -17.10 2.85
N ILE A 159 1.70 -16.38 1.82
CA ILE A 159 2.15 -16.62 0.44
C ILE A 159 3.63 -16.30 0.27
N ALA A 160 4.07 -15.11 0.70
CA ALA A 160 5.40 -14.60 0.40
C ALA A 160 6.51 -15.16 1.30
N HIS A 161 6.20 -15.54 2.54
CA HIS A 161 7.19 -15.93 3.55
C HIS A 161 7.00 -17.36 4.09
N GLU A 162 5.82 -17.96 3.94
CA GLU A 162 5.52 -19.31 4.46
C GLU A 162 5.24 -20.33 3.33
N ALA A 163 5.59 -20.00 2.09
CA ALA A 163 5.33 -20.82 0.89
C ALA A 163 3.87 -21.26 0.71
N ASP A 164 2.96 -20.50 1.31
CA ASP A 164 1.53 -20.74 1.42
C ASP A 164 1.12 -22.10 2.01
N GLN A 165 1.97 -22.73 2.82
CA GLN A 165 1.71 -24.06 3.36
C GLN A 165 0.64 -24.03 4.47
N ASP A 166 -0.26 -25.02 4.47
CA ASP A 166 -1.21 -25.23 5.55
C ASP A 166 -0.53 -26.01 6.69
N PRO A 167 -0.34 -25.42 7.89
CA PRO A 167 0.32 -26.09 9.01
C PRO A 167 -0.50 -27.26 9.57
N THR A 168 -1.81 -27.29 9.31
CA THR A 168 -2.71 -28.38 9.73
C THR A 168 -2.73 -29.53 8.71
N ASN A 169 -2.32 -29.26 7.47
CA ASN A 169 -2.22 -30.23 6.41
C ASN A 169 -0.99 -29.96 5.52
N PRO A 170 0.22 -30.38 5.94
CA PRO A 170 1.49 -29.99 5.32
C PRO A 170 1.69 -30.40 3.85
N SER A 171 0.81 -31.21 3.28
CA SER A 171 0.83 -31.56 1.86
C SER A 171 0.04 -30.58 0.98
N PHE A 172 -0.64 -29.59 1.59
CA PHE A 172 -1.53 -28.66 0.90
C PHE A 172 -1.14 -27.22 1.18
N ARG A 173 -1.40 -26.38 0.17
CA ARG A 173 -1.39 -24.93 0.33
C ARG A 173 -2.77 -24.44 0.73
N TRP A 174 -2.82 -23.26 1.35
CA TRP A 174 -4.09 -22.59 1.59
C TRP A 174 -4.88 -22.41 0.28
N PRO A 175 -6.21 -22.67 0.31
CA PRO A 175 -7.04 -22.55 -0.88
C PRO A 175 -7.11 -21.10 -1.36
N ILE A 176 -7.26 -20.94 -2.67
CA ILE A 176 -7.38 -19.64 -3.34
C ILE A 176 -8.17 -19.81 -4.63
N ASP A 177 -9.02 -18.85 -4.93
CA ASP A 177 -9.78 -18.79 -6.17
C ASP A 177 -9.85 -17.36 -6.71
N ALA A 178 -10.36 -17.21 -7.93
CA ALA A 178 -10.46 -15.93 -8.61
C ALA A 178 -11.40 -14.94 -7.88
N VAL A 179 -12.43 -15.43 -7.19
CA VAL A 179 -13.41 -14.58 -6.48
C VAL A 179 -12.74 -13.92 -5.28
N LEU A 180 -12.07 -14.70 -4.45
CA LEU A 180 -11.32 -14.20 -3.29
C LEU A 180 -10.29 -13.15 -3.69
N VAL A 181 -9.56 -13.39 -4.78
CA VAL A 181 -8.52 -12.46 -5.24
C VAL A 181 -9.15 -11.19 -5.82
N SER A 182 -10.20 -11.31 -6.63
CA SER A 182 -10.94 -10.15 -7.15
C SER A 182 -11.49 -9.28 -6.02
N ASP A 183 -12.13 -9.88 -5.01
CA ASP A 183 -12.66 -9.19 -3.85
C ASP A 183 -11.57 -8.50 -3.02
N THR A 184 -10.39 -9.12 -2.94
CA THR A 184 -9.22 -8.54 -2.27
C THR A 184 -8.71 -7.31 -3.03
N ILE A 185 -8.59 -7.41 -4.36
CA ILE A 185 -8.15 -6.31 -5.22
C ILE A 185 -9.12 -5.13 -5.13
N ASN A 186 -10.41 -5.39 -5.26
CA ASN A 186 -11.45 -4.36 -5.20
C ASN A 186 -11.47 -3.67 -3.82
N PHE A 187 -11.30 -4.43 -2.75
CA PHE A 187 -11.23 -3.84 -1.41
C PHE A 187 -9.99 -2.97 -1.21
N ILE A 188 -8.80 -3.41 -1.64
CA ILE A 188 -7.59 -2.58 -1.55
C ILE A 188 -7.72 -1.32 -2.39
N GLU A 189 -8.26 -1.40 -3.60
CA GLU A 189 -8.52 -0.24 -4.44
C GLU A 189 -9.44 0.77 -3.74
N MET A 190 -10.56 0.30 -3.20
CA MET A 190 -11.53 1.13 -2.49
C MET A 190 -10.90 1.83 -1.27
N VAL A 191 -10.10 1.10 -0.48
CA VAL A 191 -9.40 1.67 0.68
C VAL A 191 -8.36 2.71 0.25
N ALA A 192 -7.56 2.42 -0.78
CA ALA A 192 -6.55 3.35 -1.27
C ALA A 192 -7.17 4.64 -1.84
N ASP A 193 -8.27 4.53 -2.59
CA ASP A 193 -9.00 5.69 -3.11
C ASP A 193 -9.60 6.54 -1.99
N ALA A 194 -10.18 5.91 -0.97
CA ALA A 194 -10.68 6.62 0.20
C ALA A 194 -9.56 7.31 0.98
N ILE A 195 -8.41 6.65 1.18
CA ILE A 195 -7.23 7.26 1.80
C ILE A 195 -6.80 8.50 1.01
N TYR A 196 -6.67 8.38 -0.31
CA TYR A 196 -6.30 9.51 -1.17
C TYR A 196 -7.27 10.67 -0.99
N LYS A 197 -8.58 10.40 -1.07
CA LYS A 197 -9.63 11.43 -0.99
C LYS A 197 -9.67 12.18 0.34
N VAL A 198 -9.35 11.51 1.46
CA VAL A 198 -9.46 12.13 2.80
C VAL A 198 -8.13 12.72 3.30
N ALA A 199 -6.99 12.31 2.74
CA ALA A 199 -5.67 12.68 3.25
C ALA A 199 -4.89 13.65 2.34
N VAL A 200 -5.19 13.68 1.04
CA VAL A 200 -4.50 14.52 0.05
C VAL A 200 -5.27 15.81 -0.18
#